data_AF-A0A6N8G072-F1
#
_entry.id   AF-A0A6N8G072-F1
#
_cell.length_a   1.000
_cell.length_b   1.000
_cell.length_c   1.000
_cell.angle_alpha   90.00
_cell.angle_beta   90.00
_cell.angle_gamma   90.00
#
_symmetry.space_group_name_H-M   'P 1'
#
loop_
_entity.id
_entity.type
_entity.pdbx_description
1 polymer ?
#
loop_
_entity_poly.entity_id
_entity_poly.type
_entity_poly.pdbx_seq_one_letter_code
_entity_poly.pdbx_strand_id
1 'polypeptide(L)'
;MLLAIVLALLANTNIYSFIISICLFLTLFIDYFDSKSLHKTSIHQRKNILISCSLLLTGYVIALIQVIPPNDAKFTGSAKLFTESNILVNNIKHSAYFLMTIWRSYVPIPNFFDYHFWNSNLLIEGAGVFRIFALLLSLGLLIFSTAIFVQKPIILFLYTSGTLEILLFTHIKFLCYLRHHGYLFILFIVCLWLASYYPKHHFFSKNIISFSNSFTRYKNPVIMIILYTHILASMFAYSMDLLYPFSASKEVAQIIKSQDLSQHSVVGSKDYAVAPIAALLNQNIYYLESESLGSFINWNQRKDLNEAEFIRRLEKVVRKNTTVLVLNHELYNKVDELLDVSQIFKTNQSIVQGEDYYLYLVGKQQAAHEIVDE
;
A
#
# COMPACT_ATOMS: atom_id res chain seq x y z
N MET A 1 13.35 2.14 -29.21
CA MET A 1 12.23 3.11 -29.20
C MET A 1 10.98 2.53 -28.56
N LEU A 2 10.33 1.51 -29.12
CA LEU A 2 9.12 0.90 -28.52
C LEU A 2 9.33 0.52 -27.04
N LEU A 3 10.45 -0.15 -26.74
CA LEU A 3 10.78 -0.54 -25.37
C LEU A 3 10.92 0.66 -24.43
N ALA A 4 11.47 1.78 -24.90
CA ALA A 4 11.56 3.00 -24.11
C ALA A 4 10.18 3.63 -23.86
N ILE A 5 9.26 3.59 -24.83
CA ILE A 5 7.88 4.03 -24.64
C ILE A 5 7.20 3.16 -23.58
N VAL A 6 7.33 1.83 -23.68
CA VAL A 6 6.75 0.89 -22.71
C VAL A 6 7.32 1.12 -21.30
N LEU A 7 8.63 1.30 -21.18
CA LEU A 7 9.27 1.58 -19.89
C LEU A 7 8.88 2.96 -19.33
N ALA A 8 8.71 3.97 -20.18
CA ALA A 8 8.21 5.29 -19.77
C ALA A 8 6.76 5.21 -19.27
N LEU A 9 5.90 4.47 -19.97
CA LEU A 9 4.52 4.23 -19.54
C LEU A 9 4.47 3.44 -18.23
N LEU A 10 5.26 2.37 -18.11
CA LEU A 10 5.39 1.59 -16.87
C LEU A 10 5.82 2.47 -15.70
N ALA A 11 6.75 3.39 -15.92
CA ALA A 11 7.20 4.32 -14.90
C ALA A 11 6.11 5.29 -14.40
N ASN A 12 5.07 5.54 -15.19
CA ASN A 12 3.99 6.47 -14.87
C ASN A 12 2.73 5.77 -14.34
N THR A 13 2.79 4.48 -13.99
CA THR A 13 1.63 3.78 -13.38
C THR A 13 1.62 3.89 -11.85
N ASN A 14 2.79 3.73 -11.21
CA ASN A 14 3.03 3.90 -9.77
C ASN A 14 4.53 3.81 -9.45
N ILE A 15 4.89 4.14 -8.20
CA ILE A 15 6.29 4.18 -7.75
C ILE A 15 7.04 2.85 -7.83
N TYR A 16 6.38 1.71 -7.62
CA TYR A 16 7.03 0.40 -7.75
C TYR A 16 7.33 0.07 -9.21
N SER A 17 6.42 0.44 -10.10
CA SER A 17 6.61 0.27 -11.53
C SER A 17 7.67 1.23 -12.09
N PHE A 18 7.80 2.43 -11.51
CA PHE A 18 8.94 3.33 -11.74
C PHE A 18 10.27 2.68 -11.37
N ILE A 19 10.38 2.11 -10.17
CA ILE A 19 11.57 1.38 -9.71
C ILE A 19 11.91 0.23 -10.67
N ILE A 20 10.94 -0.63 -10.96
CA ILE A 20 11.13 -1.77 -11.89
C ILE A 20 11.54 -1.28 -13.29
N SER A 21 10.97 -0.17 -13.77
CA SER A 21 11.34 0.42 -15.06
C SER A 21 12.82 0.84 -15.09
N ILE A 22 13.33 1.44 -14.02
CA ILE A 22 14.76 1.78 -13.89
C ILE A 22 15.61 0.50 -13.93
N CYS A 23 15.29 -0.52 -13.14
CA CYS A 23 16.06 -1.76 -13.13
C CYS A 23 16.07 -2.45 -14.50
N LEU A 24 14.92 -2.47 -15.21
CA LEU A 24 14.82 -3.00 -16.57
C LEU A 24 15.66 -2.18 -17.56
N PHE A 25 15.63 -0.85 -17.49
CA PHE A 25 16.47 0.00 -18.32
C PHE A 25 17.97 -0.26 -18.08
N LEU A 26 18.40 -0.32 -16.81
CA LEU A 26 19.79 -0.63 -16.45
C LEU A 26 20.19 -2.03 -16.94
N THR A 27 19.29 -3.00 -16.84
CA THR A 27 19.51 -4.36 -17.35
C THR A 27 19.71 -4.37 -18.86
N LEU A 28 18.87 -3.65 -19.61
CA LEU A 28 18.99 -3.50 -21.06
C LEU A 28 20.27 -2.76 -21.45
N PHE A 29 20.67 -1.77 -20.66
CA PHE A 29 21.92 -1.06 -20.85
C PHE A 29 23.11 -2.01 -20.69
N ILE A 30 23.14 -2.81 -19.62
CA ILE A 30 24.18 -3.82 -19.39
C ILE A 30 24.20 -4.86 -20.50
N ASP A 31 23.04 -5.42 -20.88
CA ASP A 31 22.90 -6.41 -21.96
C ASP A 31 23.43 -5.87 -23.29
N TYR A 32 23.15 -4.60 -23.59
CA TYR A 32 23.65 -3.94 -24.79
C TYR A 32 25.20 -3.91 -24.83
N PHE A 33 25.87 -3.64 -23.71
CA PHE A 33 27.34 -3.64 -23.64
C PHE A 33 27.97 -5.03 -23.56
N ASP A 34 27.29 -6.01 -22.96
CA ASP A 34 27.77 -7.40 -22.89
C ASP A 34 27.66 -8.10 -24.26
N SER A 35 26.71 -7.68 -25.09
CA SER A 35 26.63 -8.16 -26.47
C SER A 35 27.91 -7.79 -27.24
N LYS A 36 28.65 -8.80 -27.74
CA LYS A 36 29.86 -8.65 -28.59
C LYS A 36 29.63 -7.89 -29.92
N SER A 37 28.45 -7.29 -30.10
CA SER A 37 27.96 -6.54 -31.27
C SER A 37 28.48 -5.09 -31.34
N LEU A 38 29.27 -4.64 -30.36
CA LEU A 38 29.83 -3.28 -30.32
C LEU A 38 30.69 -2.89 -31.54
N HIS A 39 31.02 -3.81 -32.44
CA HIS A 39 31.94 -3.52 -33.54
C HIS A 39 31.37 -2.80 -34.78
N LYS A 40 30.05 -2.61 -34.97
CA LYS A 40 29.53 -1.74 -36.06
C LYS A 40 28.17 -1.10 -35.73
N THR A 41 28.11 -0.23 -34.72
CA THR A 41 26.89 0.57 -34.48
C THR A 41 26.74 1.63 -35.58
N SER A 42 25.69 1.54 -36.40
CA SER A 42 25.41 2.53 -37.44
C SER A 42 24.96 3.88 -36.85
N ILE A 43 25.10 4.98 -37.60
CA ILE A 43 24.59 6.31 -37.20
C ILE A 43 23.09 6.27 -36.90
N HIS A 44 22.32 5.49 -37.66
CA HIS A 44 20.88 5.33 -37.45
C HIS A 44 20.58 4.66 -36.10
N GLN A 45 21.38 3.67 -35.69
CA GLN A 45 21.25 3.02 -34.39
C GLN A 45 21.59 3.97 -33.23
N ARG A 46 22.60 4.84 -33.38
CA ARG A 46 22.92 5.88 -32.38
C ARG A 46 21.79 6.89 -32.20
N LYS A 47 21.19 7.37 -33.31
CA LYS A 47 20.00 8.25 -33.26
C LYS A 47 18.84 7.59 -32.53
N ASN A 48 18.57 6.31 -32.83
CA ASN A 48 17.49 5.57 -32.18
C ASN A 48 17.74 5.36 -30.67
N ILE A 49 18.99 5.15 -30.24
CA ILE A 49 19.36 5.10 -28.82
C ILE A 49 19.11 6.46 -28.16
N LEU A 50 19.60 7.55 -28.75
CA LEU A 50 19.40 8.91 -28.20
C LEU A 50 17.92 9.26 -28.05
N ILE A 51 17.11 9.00 -29.09
CA ILE A 51 15.66 9.21 -29.05
C ILE A 51 15.02 8.34 -27.95
N SER A 52 15.43 7.08 -27.83
CA SER A 52 14.90 6.17 -26.80
C SER A 52 15.26 6.65 -25.39
N CYS A 53 16.49 7.09 -25.16
CA CYS A 53 16.91 7.66 -23.88
C CYS A 53 16.17 8.96 -23.55
N SER A 54 15.97 9.84 -24.53
CA SER A 54 15.22 11.08 -24.34
C SER A 54 13.76 10.81 -23.95
N LEU A 55 13.08 9.90 -24.67
CA LEU A 55 11.70 9.51 -24.36
C LEU A 55 11.58 8.93 -22.96
N LEU A 56 12.51 8.05 -22.58
CA LEU A 56 12.52 7.44 -21.26
C LEU A 56 12.77 8.47 -20.15
N LEU A 57 13.74 9.38 -20.35
CA LEU A 57 14.04 10.45 -19.40
C LEU A 57 12.84 11.38 -19.22
N THR A 58 12.17 11.77 -20.30
CA THR A 58 10.92 12.54 -20.21
C THR A 58 9.87 11.80 -19.41
N GLY A 59 9.67 10.50 -19.67
CA GLY A 59 8.76 9.67 -18.88
C GLY A 59 9.12 9.64 -17.39
N TYR A 60 10.40 9.53 -17.05
CA TYR A 60 10.86 9.53 -15.66
C TYR A 60 10.68 10.89 -14.98
N VAL A 61 10.95 11.99 -15.67
CA VAL A 61 10.72 13.34 -15.15
C VAL A 61 9.24 13.54 -14.84
N ILE A 62 8.34 13.12 -15.74
CA ILE A 62 6.89 13.20 -15.49
C ILE A 62 6.50 12.36 -14.27
N ALA A 63 7.01 11.12 -14.18
CA ALA A 63 6.73 10.25 -13.03
C ALA A 63 7.21 10.86 -11.71
N LEU A 64 8.40 11.47 -11.68
CA LEU A 64 8.93 12.14 -10.50
C LEU A 64 8.09 13.36 -10.11
N ILE A 65 7.63 14.16 -11.07
CA ILE A 65 6.73 15.29 -10.81
C ILE A 65 5.40 14.82 -10.20
N GLN A 66 4.88 13.66 -10.61
CA GLN A 66 3.64 13.11 -10.08
C GLN A 66 3.79 12.46 -8.69
N VAL A 67 4.95 11.84 -8.42
CA VAL A 67 5.20 11.10 -7.17
C VAL A 67 5.68 12.00 -6.03
N ILE A 68 6.47 13.03 -6.33
CA ILE A 68 7.00 13.94 -5.32
C ILE A 68 5.83 14.80 -4.80
N PRO A 69 5.45 14.67 -3.52
CA PRO A 69 4.38 15.49 -2.99
C PRO A 69 4.80 16.97 -2.96
N PRO A 70 3.85 17.92 -3.02
CA PRO A 70 4.17 19.34 -2.95
C PRO A 70 4.79 19.68 -1.59
N ASN A 71 5.56 20.77 -1.54
CA ASN A 71 6.34 21.13 -0.35
C ASN A 71 5.48 21.44 0.89
N ASP A 72 4.20 21.74 0.70
CA ASP A 72 3.22 21.99 1.76
C ASP A 72 2.47 20.72 2.20
N ALA A 73 2.75 19.55 1.58
CA ALA A 73 2.19 18.29 2.02
C ALA A 73 2.71 17.92 3.43
N LYS A 74 1.79 17.83 4.39
CA LYS A 74 2.13 17.40 5.76
C LYS A 74 2.33 15.89 5.88
N PHE A 75 1.99 15.14 4.84
CA PHE A 75 2.20 13.70 4.75
C PHE A 75 3.65 13.39 4.32
N THR A 76 4.47 12.93 5.26
CA THR A 76 5.89 12.61 5.01
C THR A 76 6.15 11.09 4.87
N GLY A 77 5.12 10.28 4.65
CA GLY A 77 5.18 8.81 4.68
C GLY A 77 5.07 8.20 6.08
N SER A 78 4.92 6.87 6.14
CA SER A 78 4.65 6.10 7.36
C SER A 78 5.89 5.77 8.21
N ALA A 79 7.08 6.22 7.81
CA ALA A 79 8.34 5.97 8.52
C ALA A 79 8.40 6.51 9.96
N LYS A 80 7.42 7.35 10.38
CA LYS A 80 7.30 7.90 11.74
C LYS A 80 6.69 6.93 12.77
N LEU A 81 6.26 5.73 12.39
CA LEU A 81 5.61 4.76 13.28
C LEU A 81 6.50 4.17 14.39
N PHE A 82 7.83 4.35 14.35
CA PHE A 82 8.77 3.72 15.30
C PHE A 82 9.49 4.69 16.24
N THR A 83 8.90 5.87 16.48
CA THR A 83 9.44 6.93 17.33
C THR A 83 9.20 6.67 18.83
N GLU A 84 9.57 5.48 19.32
CA GLU A 84 9.57 5.13 20.75
C GLU A 84 10.99 4.84 21.27
N SER A 85 11.15 4.87 22.60
CA SER A 85 12.38 5.06 23.39
C SER A 85 13.54 4.07 23.22
N ASN A 86 13.44 3.06 22.36
CA ASN A 86 14.51 2.07 22.11
C ASN A 86 14.82 1.89 20.62
N ILE A 87 15.66 2.80 20.10
CA ILE A 87 16.07 2.88 18.69
C ILE A 87 16.61 1.55 18.16
N LEU A 88 17.43 0.82 18.93
CA LEU A 88 18.04 -0.44 18.47
C LEU A 88 17.00 -1.56 18.27
N VAL A 89 16.15 -1.79 19.27
CA VAL A 89 15.12 -2.85 19.20
C VAL A 89 14.10 -2.54 18.10
N ASN A 90 13.74 -1.26 17.93
CA ASN A 90 12.85 -0.82 16.87
C ASN A 90 13.49 -1.02 15.49
N ASN A 91 14.78 -0.70 15.31
CA ASN A 91 15.50 -0.94 14.06
C ASN A 91 15.56 -2.44 13.72
N ILE A 92 15.78 -3.31 14.71
CA ILE A 92 15.79 -4.77 14.50
C ILE A 92 14.40 -5.27 14.11
N LYS A 93 13.34 -4.85 14.82
CA LYS A 93 11.95 -5.22 14.49
C LYS A 93 11.55 -4.74 13.11
N HIS A 94 11.92 -3.50 12.76
CA HIS A 94 11.67 -2.90 11.46
C HIS A 94 12.40 -3.67 10.35
N SER A 95 13.68 -3.99 10.55
CA SER A 95 14.47 -4.80 9.61
C SER A 95 13.93 -6.22 9.44
N ALA A 96 13.45 -6.85 10.53
CA ALA A 96 12.84 -8.17 10.47
C ALA A 96 11.50 -8.14 9.71
N TYR A 97 10.65 -7.14 9.99
CA TYR A 97 9.38 -6.95 9.27
C TYR A 97 9.60 -6.75 7.77
N PHE A 98 10.60 -5.94 7.44
CA PHE A 98 11.06 -5.68 6.09
C PHE A 98 11.51 -6.95 5.35
N LEU A 99 12.29 -7.83 5.99
CA LEU A 99 12.68 -9.10 5.36
C LEU A 99 11.47 -10.03 5.18
N MET A 100 10.54 -10.02 6.13
CA MET A 100 9.28 -10.78 6.04
C MET A 100 8.38 -10.34 4.87
N THR A 101 8.59 -9.15 4.30
CA THR A 101 7.91 -8.69 3.08
C THR A 101 8.09 -9.65 1.89
N ILE A 102 9.23 -10.35 1.81
CA ILE A 102 9.47 -11.36 0.76
C ILE A 102 8.47 -12.50 0.88
N TRP A 103 8.30 -13.07 2.09
CA TRP A 103 7.27 -14.07 2.34
C TRP A 103 5.87 -13.57 2.03
N ARG A 104 5.52 -12.35 2.49
CA ARG A 104 4.22 -11.71 2.19
C ARG A 104 3.93 -11.65 0.69
N SER A 105 4.94 -11.31 -0.10
CA SER A 105 4.76 -11.17 -1.54
C SER A 105 4.59 -12.50 -2.26
N TYR A 106 5.31 -13.55 -1.86
CA TYR A 106 5.34 -14.84 -2.57
C TYR A 106 4.26 -15.79 -2.07
N VAL A 107 3.85 -15.66 -0.81
CA VAL A 107 2.90 -16.56 -0.15
C VAL A 107 1.84 -15.70 0.54
N PRO A 108 0.92 -15.08 -0.24
CA PRO A 108 -0.05 -14.12 0.27
C PRO A 108 -1.26 -14.83 0.91
N ILE A 109 -1.03 -15.75 1.84
CA ILE A 109 -2.09 -16.43 2.59
C ILE A 109 -2.61 -15.46 3.64
N PRO A 110 -3.84 -14.95 3.53
CA PRO A 110 -4.39 -14.05 4.52
C PRO A 110 -4.76 -14.79 5.81
N ASN A 111 -5.01 -14.06 6.89
CA ASN A 111 -5.64 -14.62 8.07
C ASN A 111 -7.11 -14.98 7.75
N PHE A 112 -7.35 -16.22 7.39
CA PHE A 112 -8.68 -16.72 7.01
C PHE A 112 -9.61 -17.04 8.20
N PHE A 113 -9.13 -16.85 9.43
CA PHE A 113 -9.95 -16.99 10.65
C PHE A 113 -10.69 -15.70 11.03
N ASP A 114 -10.43 -14.61 10.32
CA ASP A 114 -11.01 -13.30 10.55
C ASP A 114 -11.58 -12.78 9.23
N TYR A 115 -12.72 -12.08 9.28
CA TYR A 115 -13.25 -11.40 8.11
C TYR A 115 -12.50 -10.10 7.81
N HIS A 116 -11.78 -9.54 8.80
CA HIS A 116 -10.81 -8.45 8.61
C HIS A 116 -9.48 -8.94 7.99
N PHE A 117 -9.56 -9.85 7.02
CA PHE A 117 -8.39 -10.50 6.44
C PHE A 117 -7.60 -9.59 5.49
N TRP A 118 -8.19 -8.48 5.02
CA TRP A 118 -7.57 -7.64 4.01
C TRP A 118 -6.24 -7.04 4.49
N ASN A 119 -5.20 -7.21 3.67
CA ASN A 119 -3.80 -6.92 3.97
C ASN A 119 -3.12 -7.77 5.05
N SER A 120 -3.77 -8.77 5.64
CA SER A 120 -3.14 -9.68 6.61
C SER A 120 -2.34 -10.80 5.94
N ASN A 121 -1.41 -11.41 6.68
CA ASN A 121 -0.71 -12.64 6.32
C ASN A 121 -0.71 -13.60 7.52
N LEU A 122 -1.11 -14.85 7.31
CA LEU A 122 -1.32 -15.82 8.39
C LEU A 122 -0.13 -15.93 9.37
N LEU A 123 1.10 -15.93 8.87
CA LEU A 123 2.29 -16.11 9.71
C LEU A 123 2.77 -14.83 10.40
N ILE A 124 2.52 -13.66 9.81
CA ILE A 124 3.08 -12.40 10.32
C ILE A 124 2.14 -11.77 11.35
N GLU A 125 0.85 -11.85 11.12
CA GLU A 125 -0.18 -11.37 12.04
C GLU A 125 -0.40 -12.35 13.21
N GLY A 126 0.13 -13.57 13.13
CA GLY A 126 0.12 -14.56 14.21
C GLY A 126 1.09 -14.29 15.38
N ALA A 127 1.17 -15.26 16.30
CA ALA A 127 2.06 -15.25 17.46
C ALA A 127 3.55 -15.07 17.10
N GLY A 128 4.36 -14.59 18.04
CA GLY A 128 5.78 -14.26 17.81
C GLY A 128 6.61 -15.38 17.18
N VAL A 129 6.32 -16.64 17.50
CA VAL A 129 7.00 -17.81 16.88
C VAL A 129 6.72 -17.93 15.39
N PHE A 130 5.51 -17.62 14.93
CA PHE A 130 5.15 -17.65 13.51
C PHE A 130 5.86 -16.56 12.70
N ARG A 131 6.14 -15.40 13.32
CA ARG A 131 6.96 -14.35 12.70
C ARG A 131 8.41 -14.80 12.48
N ILE A 132 8.98 -15.55 13.43
CA ILE A 132 10.32 -16.13 13.26
C ILE A 132 10.32 -17.12 12.09
N PHE A 133 9.28 -17.97 11.99
CA PHE A 133 9.12 -18.84 10.83
C PHE A 133 8.98 -18.07 9.52
N ALA A 134 8.17 -17.01 9.47
CA ALA A 134 8.03 -16.17 8.28
C ALA A 134 9.37 -15.52 7.88
N LEU A 135 10.18 -15.09 8.84
CA LEU A 135 11.52 -14.56 8.57
C LEU A 135 12.44 -15.61 7.97
N LEU A 136 12.51 -16.81 8.56
CA LEU A 136 13.32 -17.92 8.04
C LEU A 136 12.87 -18.34 6.63
N LEU A 137 11.56 -18.42 6.40
CA LEU A 137 10.99 -18.72 5.09
C LEU A 137 11.28 -17.62 4.06
N SER A 138 11.27 -16.35 4.48
CA SER A 138 11.65 -15.22 3.63
C SER A 138 13.10 -15.30 3.18
N LEU A 139 14.02 -15.58 4.11
CA LEU A 139 15.44 -15.79 3.80
C LEU A 139 15.63 -17.01 2.89
N GLY A 140 14.93 -18.10 3.17
CA GLY A 140 14.91 -19.30 2.32
C GLY A 140 14.44 -19.00 0.90
N LEU A 141 13.35 -18.25 0.73
CA LEU A 141 12.84 -17.82 -0.57
C LEU A 141 13.81 -16.88 -1.29
N LEU A 142 14.43 -15.94 -0.59
CA LEU A 142 15.43 -15.04 -1.16
C LEU A 142 16.66 -15.81 -1.67
N ILE A 143 17.16 -16.77 -0.89
CA ILE A 143 18.28 -17.63 -1.28
C ILE A 143 17.86 -18.50 -2.48
N PHE A 144 16.70 -19.15 -2.42
CA PHE A 144 16.17 -20.01 -3.48
C PHE A 144 16.02 -19.26 -4.80
N SER A 145 15.35 -18.11 -4.78
CA SER A 145 15.11 -17.27 -5.96
C SER A 145 16.42 -16.74 -6.57
N THR A 146 17.33 -16.25 -5.73
CA THR A 146 18.67 -15.80 -6.18
C THR A 146 19.44 -16.96 -6.80
N ALA A 147 19.44 -18.13 -6.15
CA ALA A 147 20.16 -19.32 -6.61
C ALA A 147 19.70 -19.80 -8.00
N ILE A 148 18.43 -19.65 -8.35
CA ILE A 148 17.91 -19.99 -9.70
C ILE A 148 18.55 -19.13 -10.80
N PHE A 149 18.89 -17.88 -10.49
CA PHE A 149 19.40 -16.92 -11.48
C PHE A 149 20.93 -16.79 -11.50
N VAL A 150 21.66 -17.42 -10.57
CA VAL A 150 23.14 -17.35 -10.46
C VAL A 150 23.86 -17.61 -11.80
N GLN A 151 23.36 -18.55 -12.60
CA GLN A 151 23.97 -18.89 -13.90
C GLN A 151 23.58 -17.93 -15.03
N LYS A 152 22.79 -16.89 -14.77
CA LYS A 152 22.28 -15.91 -15.74
C LYS A 152 22.54 -14.50 -15.20
N PRO A 153 23.77 -13.96 -15.30
CA PRO A 153 24.20 -12.78 -14.56
C PRO A 153 23.35 -11.52 -14.83
N ILE A 154 22.90 -11.32 -16.07
CA ILE A 154 22.02 -10.18 -16.44
C ILE A 154 20.68 -10.27 -15.72
N ILE A 155 20.09 -11.47 -15.64
CA ILE A 155 18.82 -11.70 -14.94
C ILE A 155 19.03 -11.68 -13.43
N LEU A 156 20.15 -12.21 -12.94
CA LEU A 156 20.53 -12.09 -11.54
C LEU A 156 20.60 -10.63 -11.12
N PHE A 157 21.24 -9.78 -11.93
CA PHE A 157 21.30 -8.34 -11.69
C PHE A 157 19.90 -7.72 -11.64
N LEU A 158 19.04 -7.99 -12.62
CA LEU A 158 17.67 -7.48 -12.63
C LEU A 158 16.91 -7.88 -11.35
N TYR A 159 17.01 -9.16 -10.98
CA TYR A 159 16.32 -9.69 -9.81
C TYR A 159 16.84 -9.07 -8.51
N THR A 160 18.16 -9.02 -8.31
CA THR A 160 18.75 -8.53 -7.06
C THR A 160 18.64 -7.02 -6.92
N SER A 161 18.88 -6.26 -8.00
CA SER A 161 18.71 -4.80 -8.00
C SER A 161 17.24 -4.41 -7.77
N GLY A 162 16.30 -4.99 -8.51
CA GLY A 162 14.88 -4.70 -8.35
C GLY A 162 14.34 -5.13 -6.99
N THR A 163 14.74 -6.30 -6.49
CA THR A 163 14.38 -6.73 -5.14
C THR A 163 14.91 -5.75 -4.11
N LEU A 164 16.21 -5.41 -4.18
CA LEU A 164 16.85 -4.49 -3.25
C LEU A 164 16.22 -3.09 -3.27
N GLU A 165 15.92 -2.53 -4.44
CA GLU A 165 15.34 -1.19 -4.56
C GLU A 165 13.89 -1.13 -4.03
N ILE A 166 13.04 -2.10 -4.39
CA ILE A 166 11.66 -2.21 -3.87
C ILE A 166 11.69 -2.31 -2.34
N LEU A 167 12.60 -3.14 -1.85
CA LEU A 167 12.84 -3.33 -0.44
C LEU A 167 13.31 -2.01 0.23
N LEU A 168 14.38 -1.38 -0.25
CA LEU A 168 14.90 -0.13 0.32
C LEU A 168 13.84 0.99 0.32
N PHE A 169 13.05 1.10 -0.76
CA PHE A 169 11.95 2.06 -0.82
C PHE A 169 10.91 1.81 0.28
N THR A 170 10.50 0.55 0.45
CA THR A 170 9.54 0.14 1.50
C THR A 170 10.11 0.39 2.91
N HIS A 171 11.42 0.19 3.11
CA HIS A 171 12.06 0.43 4.39
C HIS A 171 12.18 1.93 4.74
N ILE A 172 12.54 2.77 3.77
CA ILE A 172 12.92 4.19 3.99
C ILE A 172 11.71 5.13 3.92
N LYS A 173 10.76 4.88 3.01
CA LYS A 173 9.69 5.84 2.69
C LYS A 173 8.32 5.39 3.15
N PHE A 174 7.98 4.11 2.98
CA PHE A 174 6.61 3.66 3.17
C PHE A 174 6.56 2.21 3.66
N LEU A 175 6.31 2.03 4.96
CA LEU A 175 5.88 0.77 5.55
C LEU A 175 4.52 0.43 4.95
N CYS A 176 4.54 -0.32 3.87
CA CYS A 176 3.35 -0.61 3.10
C CYS A 176 2.51 -1.72 3.70
N TYR A 177 1.31 -1.85 3.15
CA TYR A 177 0.46 -3.01 3.32
C TYR A 177 0.76 -4.10 2.28
N LEU A 178 0.27 -5.32 2.55
CA LEU A 178 0.42 -6.49 1.68
C LEU A 178 0.13 -6.21 0.20
N ARG A 179 -0.91 -5.42 -0.10
CA ARG A 179 -1.30 -5.04 -1.46
C ARG A 179 -0.19 -4.37 -2.29
N HIS A 180 0.85 -3.83 -1.66
CA HIS A 180 2.00 -3.24 -2.34
C HIS A 180 3.20 -4.18 -2.44
N HIS A 181 3.23 -5.28 -1.67
CA HIS A 181 4.37 -6.16 -1.64
C HIS A 181 4.44 -7.10 -2.84
N GLY A 182 3.31 -7.34 -3.53
CA GLY A 182 3.21 -8.23 -4.69
C GLY A 182 4.16 -7.89 -5.85
N TYR A 183 4.73 -6.68 -5.91
CA TYR A 183 5.74 -6.30 -6.90
C TYR A 183 7.01 -7.14 -6.84
N LEU A 184 7.41 -7.67 -5.67
CA LEU A 184 8.55 -8.59 -5.57
C LEU A 184 8.27 -9.90 -6.31
N PHE A 185 7.06 -10.46 -6.14
CA PHE A 185 6.64 -11.66 -6.84
C PHE A 185 6.46 -11.43 -8.35
N ILE A 186 5.88 -10.30 -8.75
CA ILE A 186 5.78 -9.92 -10.17
C ILE A 186 7.17 -9.82 -10.80
N LEU A 187 8.12 -9.14 -10.13
CA LEU A 187 9.51 -9.06 -10.59
C LEU A 187 10.13 -10.44 -10.74
N PHE A 188 9.89 -11.34 -9.78
CA PHE A 188 10.36 -12.72 -9.85
C PHE A 188 9.80 -13.49 -11.05
N ILE A 189 8.50 -13.39 -11.33
CA ILE A 189 7.87 -13.98 -12.52
C ILE A 189 8.47 -13.40 -13.81
N VAL A 190 8.69 -12.08 -13.88
CA VAL A 190 9.35 -11.44 -15.02
C VAL A 190 10.78 -11.96 -15.20
N CYS A 191 11.54 -12.12 -14.12
CA CYS A 191 12.89 -12.69 -14.16
C CYS A 191 12.88 -14.14 -14.62
N LEU A 192 11.91 -14.97 -14.18
CA LEU A 192 11.75 -16.34 -14.66
C LEU A 192 11.44 -16.40 -16.16
N TRP A 193 10.58 -15.50 -16.64
CA TRP A 193 10.26 -15.40 -18.06
C TRP A 193 11.48 -14.98 -18.88
N LEU A 194 12.15 -13.89 -18.51
CA LEU A 194 13.33 -13.39 -19.20
C LEU A 194 14.50 -14.40 -19.14
N ALA A 195 14.65 -15.12 -18.02
CA ALA A 195 15.65 -16.18 -17.88
C ALA A 195 15.55 -17.24 -18.98
N SER A 196 14.40 -17.46 -19.60
CA SER A 196 14.29 -18.42 -20.71
C SER A 196 15.06 -18.00 -21.98
N TYR A 197 15.28 -16.70 -22.18
CA TYR A 197 15.95 -16.15 -23.37
C TYR A 197 17.46 -15.97 -23.20
N TYR A 198 17.95 -15.84 -21.97
CA TYR A 198 19.38 -15.58 -21.72
C TYR A 198 20.19 -16.89 -21.60
N PRO A 199 21.39 -16.99 -22.21
CA PRO A 199 22.24 -18.17 -22.06
C PRO A 199 22.77 -18.31 -20.63
N LYS A 200 23.23 -19.53 -20.30
CA LYS A 200 23.94 -19.76 -19.04
C LYS A 200 25.40 -19.29 -19.17
N HIS A 201 25.90 -18.63 -18.14
CA HIS A 201 27.30 -18.23 -18.00
C HIS A 201 27.92 -18.87 -16.76
N HIS A 202 29.20 -19.23 -16.86
CA HIS A 202 29.99 -19.81 -15.78
C HIS A 202 30.90 -18.75 -15.14
N PHE A 203 30.33 -17.60 -14.79
CA PHE A 203 31.07 -16.51 -14.12
C PHE A 203 31.46 -16.86 -12.68
N PHE A 204 30.62 -17.62 -11.98
CA PHE A 204 30.82 -18.01 -10.59
C PHE A 204 31.61 -19.32 -10.44
N SER A 205 32.16 -19.55 -9.24
CA SER A 205 32.92 -20.76 -8.92
C SER A 205 32.09 -22.04 -9.03
N LYS A 206 32.74 -23.19 -9.26
CA LYS A 206 32.08 -24.50 -9.38
C LYS A 206 31.21 -24.83 -8.16
N ASN A 207 31.64 -24.44 -6.95
CA ASN A 207 30.89 -24.68 -5.72
C ASN A 207 29.57 -23.89 -5.70
N ILE A 208 29.59 -22.62 -6.09
CA ILE A 208 28.40 -21.77 -6.18
C ILE A 208 27.43 -22.29 -7.25
N ILE A 209 27.96 -22.74 -8.39
CA ILE A 209 27.15 -23.35 -9.45
C ILE A 209 26.52 -24.67 -8.97
N SER A 210 27.28 -25.52 -8.28
CA SER A 210 26.78 -26.77 -7.71
C SER A 210 25.66 -26.52 -6.70
N PHE A 211 25.85 -25.52 -5.81
CA PHE A 211 24.82 -25.08 -4.89
C PHE A 211 23.57 -24.61 -5.64
N SER A 212 23.71 -23.70 -6.61
CA SER A 212 22.62 -23.23 -7.47
C SER A 212 21.86 -24.36 -8.18
N ASN A 213 22.57 -25.39 -8.67
CA ASN A 213 21.96 -26.54 -9.32
C ASN A 213 21.06 -27.35 -8.37
N SER A 214 21.43 -27.48 -7.10
CA SER A 214 20.60 -28.15 -6.08
C SER A 214 19.24 -27.47 -5.91
N PHE A 215 19.18 -26.13 -5.93
CA PHE A 215 17.92 -25.37 -5.87
C PHE A 215 17.16 -25.43 -7.19
N THR A 216 17.86 -25.31 -8.31
CA THR A 216 17.26 -25.30 -9.66
C THR A 216 16.49 -26.59 -9.95
N ARG A 217 16.90 -27.74 -9.38
CA ARG A 217 16.17 -29.01 -9.46
C ARG A 217 14.72 -28.89 -8.92
N TYR A 218 14.50 -28.08 -7.89
CA TYR A 218 13.19 -27.89 -7.26
C TYR A 218 12.47 -26.62 -7.76
N LYS A 219 12.99 -25.96 -8.79
CA LYS A 219 12.43 -24.72 -9.35
C LYS A 219 10.93 -24.85 -9.64
N ASN A 220 10.57 -25.80 -10.49
CA ASN A 220 9.19 -25.97 -10.96
C ASN A 220 8.21 -26.33 -9.84
N PRO A 221 8.45 -27.34 -8.99
CA PRO A 221 7.49 -27.68 -7.93
C PRO A 221 7.29 -26.53 -6.94
N VAL A 222 8.34 -25.81 -6.54
CA VAL A 222 8.22 -24.66 -5.62
C VAL A 222 7.40 -23.53 -6.24
N ILE A 223 7.66 -23.18 -7.51
CA ILE A 223 6.88 -22.16 -8.21
C ILE A 223 5.41 -22.58 -8.34
N MET A 224 5.14 -23.85 -8.66
CA MET A 224 3.77 -24.37 -8.73
C MET A 224 3.04 -24.27 -7.40
N ILE A 225 3.69 -24.62 -6.29
CA ILE A 225 3.13 -24.47 -4.94
C ILE A 225 2.76 -23.01 -4.68
N ILE A 226 3.67 -22.08 -4.96
CA ILE A 226 3.42 -20.63 -4.82
C ILE A 226 2.22 -20.20 -5.66
N LEU A 227 2.16 -20.58 -6.94
CA LEU A 227 1.04 -20.22 -7.81
C LEU A 227 -0.30 -20.80 -7.33
N TYR A 228 -0.32 -22.04 -6.85
CA TYR A 228 -1.52 -22.61 -6.23
C TYR A 228 -1.93 -21.84 -4.98
N THR A 229 -0.97 -21.40 -4.16
CA THR A 229 -1.28 -20.52 -3.01
C THR A 229 -1.94 -19.22 -3.46
N HIS A 230 -1.46 -18.57 -4.53
CA HIS A 230 -2.09 -17.37 -5.08
C HIS A 230 -3.53 -17.63 -5.55
N ILE A 231 -3.77 -18.76 -6.22
CA ILE A 231 -5.13 -19.15 -6.66
C ILE A 231 -6.04 -19.32 -5.44
N LEU A 232 -5.61 -20.09 -4.43
CA LEU A 232 -6.42 -20.34 -3.24
C LEU A 232 -6.69 -19.05 -2.44
N ALA A 233 -5.69 -18.21 -2.26
CA ALA A 233 -5.85 -16.91 -1.59
C ALA A 233 -6.82 -16.00 -2.36
N SER A 234 -6.77 -16.01 -3.69
CA SER A 234 -7.67 -15.22 -4.54
C SER A 234 -9.10 -15.74 -4.49
N MET A 235 -9.28 -17.07 -4.52
CA MET A 235 -10.60 -17.69 -4.37
C MET A 235 -11.24 -17.33 -3.02
N PHE A 236 -10.46 -17.42 -1.94
CA PHE A 236 -10.90 -16.99 -0.61
C PHE A 236 -11.30 -15.50 -0.59
N ALA A 237 -10.41 -14.61 -1.04
CA ALA A 237 -10.68 -13.17 -1.04
C ALA A 237 -11.92 -12.79 -1.86
N TYR A 238 -12.08 -13.39 -3.04
CA TYR A 238 -13.25 -13.19 -3.88
C TYR A 238 -14.53 -13.71 -3.22
N SER A 239 -14.46 -14.86 -2.55
CA SER A 239 -15.61 -15.43 -1.84
C SER A 239 -16.04 -14.54 -0.67
N MET A 240 -15.08 -13.98 0.06
CA MET A 240 -15.36 -13.05 1.15
C MET A 240 -15.98 -11.75 0.63
N ASP A 241 -15.51 -11.21 -0.50
CA ASP A 241 -16.07 -10.00 -1.14
C ASP A 241 -17.53 -10.18 -1.61
N LEU A 242 -17.92 -11.42 -1.95
CA LEU A 242 -19.32 -11.75 -2.25
C LEU A 242 -20.20 -11.83 -0.99
N LEU A 243 -19.63 -12.16 0.17
CA LEU A 243 -20.36 -12.40 1.41
C LEU A 243 -20.43 -11.16 2.31
N TYR A 244 -19.38 -10.34 2.30
CA TYR A 244 -19.21 -9.20 3.19
C TYR A 244 -18.86 -7.94 2.38
N PRO A 245 -19.36 -6.76 2.78
CA PRO A 245 -18.99 -5.54 2.11
C PRO A 245 -17.49 -5.26 2.33
N PHE A 246 -16.79 -4.87 1.27
CA PHE A 246 -15.40 -4.47 1.38
C PHE A 246 -15.21 -3.30 2.36
N SER A 247 -16.12 -2.31 2.29
CA SER A 247 -16.25 -1.17 3.19
C SER A 247 -17.74 -0.89 3.39
N ALA A 248 -18.15 -0.50 4.61
CA ALA A 248 -19.54 -0.19 4.90
C ALA A 248 -19.96 1.25 4.49
N SER A 249 -19.09 1.99 3.78
CA SER A 249 -19.37 3.35 3.28
C SER A 249 -20.63 3.44 2.41
N LYS A 250 -20.92 2.42 1.59
CA LYS A 250 -22.14 2.33 0.78
C LYS A 250 -23.40 2.28 1.64
N GLU A 251 -23.38 1.47 2.70
CA GLU A 251 -24.50 1.32 3.63
C GLU A 251 -24.76 2.63 4.37
N VAL A 252 -23.71 3.28 4.91
CA VAL A 252 -23.83 4.58 5.59
C VAL A 252 -24.41 5.64 4.66
N ALA A 253 -23.93 5.73 3.42
CA ALA A 253 -24.46 6.68 2.44
C ALA A 253 -25.95 6.44 2.13
N GLN A 254 -26.39 5.18 2.11
CA GLN A 254 -27.79 4.83 1.92
C GLN A 254 -28.66 5.22 3.12
N ILE A 255 -28.18 5.01 4.36
CA ILE A 255 -28.89 5.42 5.58
C ILE A 255 -29.06 6.94 5.64
N ILE A 256 -27.99 7.70 5.34
CA ILE A 256 -28.05 9.17 5.33
C ILE A 256 -29.09 9.66 4.30
N LYS A 257 -29.19 9.01 3.12
CA LYS A 257 -30.18 9.37 2.10
C LYS A 257 -31.60 8.96 2.49
N SER A 258 -31.80 7.74 3.02
CA SER A 258 -33.13 7.20 3.29
C SER A 258 -33.84 7.88 4.46
N GLN A 259 -33.08 8.41 5.42
CA GLN A 259 -33.60 9.14 6.57
C GLN A 259 -33.66 10.67 6.34
N ASP A 260 -33.46 11.14 5.10
CA ASP A 260 -33.39 12.56 4.72
C ASP A 260 -32.36 13.37 5.53
N LEU A 261 -31.34 12.70 6.06
CA LEU A 261 -30.29 13.31 6.86
C LEU A 261 -29.33 14.15 6.04
N SER A 262 -29.38 14.02 4.71
CA SER A 262 -28.58 14.81 3.78
C SER A 262 -28.85 16.32 3.85
N GLN A 263 -30.02 16.74 4.38
CA GLN A 263 -30.33 18.16 4.59
C GLN A 263 -29.55 18.77 5.76
N HIS A 264 -29.05 17.94 6.67
CA HIS A 264 -28.23 18.37 7.79
C HIS A 264 -26.76 18.54 7.38
N SER A 265 -26.02 19.35 8.14
CA SER A 265 -24.58 19.44 7.98
C SER A 265 -23.95 18.08 8.31
N VAL A 266 -23.23 17.49 7.35
CA VAL A 266 -22.48 16.24 7.55
C VAL A 266 -21.03 16.56 7.89
N VAL A 267 -20.57 16.06 9.03
CA VAL A 267 -19.22 16.21 9.56
C VAL A 267 -18.57 14.84 9.66
N GLY A 268 -17.31 14.75 9.26
CA GLY A 268 -16.53 13.51 9.26
C GLY A 268 -15.19 13.65 9.96
N SER A 269 -14.74 12.56 10.57
CA SER A 269 -13.39 12.40 11.12
C SER A 269 -12.76 11.12 10.61
N LYS A 270 -11.43 11.09 10.52
CA LYS A 270 -10.66 10.22 9.63
C LYS A 270 -11.09 10.43 8.18
N ASP A 271 -10.73 11.59 7.64
CA ASP A 271 -10.95 11.99 6.24
C ASP A 271 -10.81 10.87 5.20
N TYR A 272 -9.82 9.98 5.35
CA TYR A 272 -9.65 8.82 4.45
C TYR A 272 -10.79 7.80 4.48
N ALA A 273 -11.44 7.58 5.62
CA ALA A 273 -12.58 6.69 5.76
C ALA A 273 -13.88 7.39 5.33
N VAL A 274 -14.02 8.70 5.58
CA VAL A 274 -15.28 9.41 5.26
C VAL A 274 -15.35 9.87 3.80
N ALA A 275 -14.23 10.04 3.10
CA ALA A 275 -14.22 10.49 1.70
C ALA A 275 -15.05 9.63 0.73
N PRO A 276 -15.02 8.28 0.78
CA PRO A 276 -15.92 7.44 -0.02
C PRO A 276 -17.41 7.77 0.18
N ILE A 277 -17.82 8.12 1.41
CA ILE A 277 -19.22 8.47 1.72
C ILE A 277 -19.59 9.79 1.03
N ALA A 278 -18.71 10.78 1.01
CA ALA A 278 -18.94 12.04 0.29
C ALA A 278 -19.20 11.79 -1.21
N ALA A 279 -18.38 10.93 -1.83
CA ALA A 279 -18.55 10.54 -3.23
C ALA A 279 -19.89 9.82 -3.49
N LEU A 280 -20.30 8.91 -2.60
CA LEU A 280 -21.56 8.17 -2.72
C LEU A 280 -22.80 9.06 -2.47
N LEU A 281 -22.68 10.05 -1.59
CA LEU A 281 -23.71 11.04 -1.35
C LEU A 281 -23.78 12.10 -2.46
N ASN A 282 -22.73 12.25 -3.26
CA ASN A 282 -22.55 13.32 -4.24
C ASN A 282 -22.65 14.72 -3.59
N GLN A 283 -22.06 14.87 -2.41
CA GLN A 283 -22.03 16.13 -1.66
C GLN A 283 -20.72 16.28 -0.87
N ASN A 284 -20.35 17.52 -0.56
CA ASN A 284 -19.19 17.77 0.29
C ASN A 284 -19.50 17.45 1.75
N ILE A 285 -18.53 16.87 2.44
CA ILE A 285 -18.55 16.61 3.89
C ILE A 285 -17.52 17.54 4.54
N TYR A 286 -17.82 18.05 5.74
CA TYR A 286 -16.85 18.82 6.51
C TYR A 286 -15.89 17.86 7.21
N TYR A 287 -14.62 17.87 6.82
CA TYR A 287 -13.60 17.03 7.47
C TYR A 287 -12.95 17.77 8.63
N LEU A 288 -12.93 17.15 9.81
CA LEU A 288 -12.28 17.73 10.98
C LEU A 288 -10.76 17.81 10.82
N GLU A 289 -10.12 16.90 10.09
CA GLU A 289 -8.67 16.90 9.87
C GLU A 289 -8.17 18.14 9.12
N SER A 290 -8.92 18.59 8.12
CA SER A 290 -8.58 19.73 7.26
C SER A 290 -9.35 21.01 7.61
N GLU A 291 -10.33 20.95 8.52
CA GLU A 291 -11.22 22.07 8.87
C GLU A 291 -11.88 22.71 7.62
N SER A 292 -12.28 21.87 6.66
CA SER A 292 -12.84 22.33 5.39
C SER A 292 -13.87 21.35 4.81
N LEU A 293 -14.76 21.88 3.97
CA LEU A 293 -15.67 21.08 3.16
C LEU A 293 -14.91 20.47 1.97
N GLY A 294 -15.12 19.18 1.71
CA GLY A 294 -14.57 18.51 0.55
C GLY A 294 -15.24 17.19 0.22
N SER A 295 -14.90 16.65 -0.95
CA SER A 295 -15.29 15.31 -1.40
C SER A 295 -14.11 14.34 -1.49
N PHE A 296 -12.90 14.81 -1.16
CA PHE A 296 -11.66 14.06 -1.15
C PHE A 296 -10.69 14.61 -0.10
N ILE A 297 -9.65 13.83 0.21
CA ILE A 297 -8.65 14.18 1.21
C ILE A 297 -7.75 15.30 0.70
N ASN A 298 -7.64 16.40 1.47
CA ASN A 298 -6.64 17.45 1.23
C ASN A 298 -5.37 17.18 2.05
N TRP A 299 -4.36 16.62 1.39
CA TRP A 299 -3.09 16.24 2.02
C TRP A 299 -2.19 17.42 2.43
N ASN A 300 -2.46 18.64 1.97
CA ASN A 300 -1.62 19.82 2.25
C ASN A 300 -1.91 20.40 3.64
N GLN A 301 -3.18 20.38 4.06
CA GLN A 301 -3.60 21.11 5.26
C GLN A 301 -4.01 20.20 6.42
N ARG A 302 -4.25 18.91 6.17
CA ARG A 302 -4.73 17.95 7.16
C ARG A 302 -3.79 17.76 8.36
N LYS A 303 -4.40 17.48 9.52
CA LYS A 303 -3.70 17.09 10.75
C LYS A 303 -4.41 15.86 11.33
N ASP A 304 -3.64 14.84 11.72
CA ASP A 304 -4.20 13.73 12.49
C ASP A 304 -4.59 14.25 13.89
N LEU A 305 -5.83 13.99 14.27
CA LEU A 305 -6.41 14.53 15.50
C LEU A 305 -6.21 13.55 16.66
N ASN A 306 -5.80 14.09 17.81
CA ASN A 306 -5.99 13.40 19.08
C ASN A 306 -7.38 13.72 19.64
N GLU A 307 -7.78 13.04 20.72
CA GLU A 307 -9.09 13.21 21.34
C GLU A 307 -9.41 14.68 21.66
N ALA A 308 -8.51 15.41 22.31
CA ALA A 308 -8.74 16.81 22.70
C ALA A 308 -8.91 17.73 21.48
N GLU A 309 -8.11 17.55 20.42
CA GLU A 309 -8.22 18.31 19.19
C GLU A 309 -9.51 17.97 18.44
N PHE A 310 -9.89 16.69 18.41
CA PHE A 310 -11.15 16.23 17.82
C PHE A 310 -12.35 16.90 18.47
N ILE A 311 -12.46 16.83 19.80
CA ILE A 311 -13.56 17.43 20.57
C ILE A 311 -13.63 18.94 20.29
N ARG A 312 -12.49 19.64 20.43
CA ARG A 312 -12.41 21.08 20.19
C ARG A 312 -12.86 21.48 18.79
N ARG A 313 -12.52 20.70 17.76
CA ARG A 313 -12.93 20.98 16.37
C ARG A 313 -14.39 20.66 16.15
N LEU A 314 -14.90 19.58 16.73
CA LEU A 314 -16.31 19.20 16.67
C LEU A 314 -17.22 20.27 17.27
N GLU A 315 -16.92 20.76 18.47
CA GLU A 315 -17.70 21.82 19.15
C GLU A 315 -17.84 23.11 18.31
N LYS A 316 -16.80 23.46 17.55
CA LYS A 316 -16.81 24.64 16.68
C LYS A 316 -17.79 24.54 15.52
N VAL A 317 -18.03 23.32 15.03
CA VAL A 317 -18.83 23.09 13.81
C VAL A 317 -20.25 22.62 14.10
N VAL A 318 -20.48 22.04 15.27
CA VAL A 318 -21.82 21.66 15.72
C VAL A 318 -22.68 22.92 15.86
N ARG A 319 -23.76 22.96 15.10
CA ARG A 319 -24.72 24.08 15.09
C ARG A 319 -25.80 23.88 16.16
N LYS A 320 -26.64 24.91 16.38
CA LYS A 320 -27.89 24.76 17.16
C LYS A 320 -28.83 23.71 16.54
N ASN A 321 -28.77 23.54 15.21
CA ASN A 321 -29.47 22.47 14.50
C ASN A 321 -28.61 21.20 14.52
N THR A 322 -29.29 20.06 14.50
CA THR A 322 -28.68 18.72 14.50
C THR A 322 -27.67 18.56 13.36
N THR A 323 -26.48 18.08 13.70
CA THR A 323 -25.35 17.79 12.79
C THR A 323 -25.17 16.29 12.70
N VAL A 324 -24.97 15.76 11.48
CA VAL A 324 -24.71 14.34 11.25
C VAL A 324 -23.21 14.11 11.35
N LEU A 325 -22.79 13.33 12.34
CA LEU A 325 -21.38 12.99 12.55
C LEU A 325 -21.11 11.56 12.09
N VAL A 326 -20.14 11.41 11.19
CA VAL A 326 -19.70 10.12 10.64
C VAL A 326 -18.29 9.81 11.14
N LEU A 327 -18.14 8.68 11.81
CA LEU A 327 -16.86 8.20 12.35
C LEU A 327 -16.61 6.76 11.92
N ASN A 328 -15.34 6.36 11.86
CA ASN A 328 -14.93 4.96 11.70
C ASN A 328 -14.46 4.30 13.01
N HIS A 329 -14.81 4.94 14.13
CA HIS A 329 -14.51 4.52 15.49
C HIS A 329 -15.64 5.00 16.39
N GLU A 330 -15.76 4.39 17.56
CA GLU A 330 -16.74 4.79 18.56
C GLU A 330 -16.43 6.21 19.07
N LEU A 331 -17.49 6.99 19.31
CA LEU A 331 -17.36 8.35 19.82
C LEU A 331 -16.70 8.35 21.21
N TYR A 332 -15.86 9.35 21.48
CA TYR A 332 -15.26 9.50 22.80
C TYR A 332 -16.32 9.89 23.83
N ASN A 333 -16.37 9.18 24.97
CA ASN A 333 -17.35 9.39 26.04
C ASN A 333 -17.45 10.86 26.52
N LYS A 334 -16.35 11.62 26.49
CA LYS A 334 -16.34 13.05 26.88
C LYS A 334 -17.22 13.93 25.97
N VAL A 335 -17.54 13.48 24.77
CA VAL A 335 -18.41 14.24 23.86
C VAL A 335 -19.85 14.24 24.37
N ASP A 336 -20.31 13.14 24.97
CA ASP A 336 -21.67 13.02 25.53
C ASP A 336 -21.89 13.97 26.73
N GLU A 337 -20.81 14.34 27.42
CA GLU A 337 -20.86 15.32 28.53
C GLU A 337 -21.04 16.76 28.01
N LEU A 338 -20.59 17.05 26.79
CA LEU A 338 -20.48 18.41 26.23
C LEU A 338 -21.56 18.73 25.20
N LEU A 339 -22.06 17.71 24.50
CA LEU A 339 -23.00 17.84 23.39
C LEU A 339 -24.18 16.90 23.59
N ASP A 340 -25.30 17.23 22.96
CA ASP A 340 -26.43 16.30 22.87
C ASP A 340 -26.14 15.30 21.74
N VAL A 341 -26.02 14.03 22.08
CA VAL A 341 -25.58 12.97 21.17
C VAL A 341 -26.61 11.86 21.12
N SER A 342 -26.99 11.45 19.92
CA SER A 342 -27.77 10.22 19.70
C SER A 342 -27.16 9.39 18.57
N GLN A 343 -26.90 8.11 18.85
CA GLN A 343 -26.42 7.19 17.83
C GLN A 343 -27.58 6.77 16.93
N ILE A 344 -27.43 7.03 15.62
CA ILE A 344 -28.42 6.68 14.60
C ILE A 344 -28.19 5.25 14.11
N PHE A 345 -26.93 4.94 13.85
CA PHE A 345 -26.57 3.73 13.13
C PHE A 345 -25.13 3.31 13.45
N LYS A 346 -24.92 2.01 13.45
CA LYS A 346 -23.61 1.36 13.55
C LYS A 346 -23.59 0.25 12.53
N THR A 347 -22.54 0.20 11.71
CA THR A 347 -22.36 -0.89 10.75
C THR A 347 -21.95 -2.15 11.49
N ASN A 348 -22.40 -3.30 10.99
CA ASN A 348 -22.11 -4.57 11.66
C ASN A 348 -20.72 -5.10 11.30
N GLN A 349 -20.40 -5.17 10.00
CA GLN A 349 -19.21 -5.89 9.51
C GLN A 349 -18.71 -5.30 8.18
N SER A 350 -17.39 -5.25 8.03
CA SER A 350 -16.69 -4.96 6.77
C SER A 350 -15.38 -5.73 6.66
N ILE A 351 -14.96 -6.05 5.44
CA ILE A 351 -13.70 -6.80 5.21
C ILE A 351 -12.46 -5.99 5.60
N VAL A 352 -12.50 -4.68 5.42
CA VAL A 352 -11.36 -3.82 5.74
C VAL A 352 -11.47 -3.33 7.18
N GLN A 353 -10.47 -3.64 7.99
CA GLN A 353 -10.42 -3.13 9.36
C GLN A 353 -10.42 -1.59 9.36
N GLY A 354 -11.32 -0.99 10.14
CA GLY A 354 -11.46 0.47 10.24
C GLY A 354 -12.32 1.10 9.14
N GLU A 355 -13.04 0.28 8.37
CA GLU A 355 -14.10 0.67 7.42
C GLU A 355 -15.50 0.25 7.94
N ASP A 356 -15.59 0.03 9.25
CA ASP A 356 -16.84 0.04 10.00
C ASP A 356 -17.11 1.45 10.49
N TYR A 357 -18.38 1.85 10.52
CA TYR A 357 -18.79 3.22 10.77
C TYR A 357 -19.82 3.33 11.90
N TYR A 358 -19.75 4.49 12.55
CA TYR A 358 -20.67 4.95 13.56
C TYR A 358 -21.25 6.28 13.10
N LEU A 359 -22.57 6.37 13.13
CA LEU A 359 -23.33 7.54 12.69
C LEU A 359 -24.08 8.13 13.89
N TYR A 360 -23.85 9.41 14.15
CA TYR A 360 -24.46 10.12 15.26
C TYR A 360 -25.19 11.38 14.79
N LEU A 361 -26.26 11.75 15.48
CA LEU A 361 -26.79 13.11 15.49
C LEU A 361 -26.18 13.82 16.70
N VAL A 362 -25.60 14.99 16.43
CA VAL A 362 -24.95 15.80 17.46
C VAL A 362 -25.53 17.21 17.43
N GLY A 363 -25.94 17.70 18.59
CA GLY A 363 -26.47 19.05 18.80
C GLY A 363 -25.78 19.75 19.98
N LYS A 364 -25.96 21.06 20.09
CA LYS A 364 -25.57 21.78 21.32
C LYS A 364 -26.57 21.46 22.42
N GLN A 365 -26.09 21.18 23.63
CA GLN A 365 -26.96 21.11 24.80
C GLN A 365 -27.70 22.46 24.94
N GLN A 366 -29.01 22.41 25.13
CA GLN A 366 -29.74 23.60 25.55
C GLN A 366 -29.24 23.93 26.95
N ALA A 367 -28.65 25.12 27.13
CA ALA A 367 -28.39 25.63 28.46
C ALA A 367 -29.72 25.55 29.23
N ALA A 368 -29.73 24.78 30.32
CA ALA A 368 -30.85 24.78 31.25
C ALA A 368 -31.16 26.24 31.55
N HIS A 369 -32.40 26.66 31.30
CA HIS A 369 -32.88 27.95 31.78
C HIS A 369 -32.46 28.07 33.24
N GLU A 370 -31.64 29.08 33.53
CA GLU A 370 -31.60 29.67 34.85
C GLU A 370 -33.05 30.06 35.18
N ILE A 371 -33.70 29.15 35.90
CA ILE A 371 -34.78 29.50 36.81
C ILE A 371 -34.09 30.40 37.84
N VAL A 372 -34.19 31.71 37.62
CA VAL A 372 -34.16 32.66 38.71
C VAL A 372 -35.56 33.28 38.70
N ASP A 373 -36.42 32.65 39.49
CA ASP A 373 -37.55 33.33 40.11
C ASP A 373 -36.98 34.48 40.95
N GLU A 374 -37.33 35.72 40.59
CA GLU A 374 -38.05 36.67 41.46
C GLU A 374 -38.57 37.87 40.66
#